data_AF-A0A970EY58-F1
#
_entry.id   AF-A0A970EY58-F1
#
_cell.length_a   1.000
_cell.length_b   1.000
_cell.length_c   1.000
_cell.angle_alpha   90.00
_cell.angle_beta   90.00
_cell.angle_gamma   90.00
#
_symmetry.space_group_name_H-M   'P 1'
#
loop_
_entity.id
_entity.type
_entity.pdbx_description
1 polymer ?
#
loop_
_entity_poly.entity_id
_entity_poly.type
_entity_poly.pdbx_seq_one_letter_code
_entity_poly.pdbx_strand_id
1 'polypeptide(L)'
;MNEVWKNLKKKIHSFINEGKNELKKINNPRDLIKQIPNLLTISRIALAPFIVANILSGNLLIAGLITGLASITDMFDGKVARALNASTNFGANLDAVVDKIFVVSITTPLFIIQPHLIIPIFLDLVIATINGYAHIQGLQTKTSKIGKVKTAFLDSLICASFFTQFKAIDTITKILYVSTILLQLKTAKEYHDKYLFAYKQIKKNELKTEKQKKINDNARNKQKVISRGTKIDKAEKLNSLNKLRDTLMQYKAMQKNNLEKEKEKSKIKK
;
A
#
# COMPACT_ATOMS: atom_id res chain seq x y z
N MET A 1 7.34 1.26 14.06
CA MET A 1 8.04 0.06 13.53
C MET A 1 7.12 -1.17 13.42
N ASN A 2 6.32 -1.49 14.44
CA ASN A 2 5.47 -2.70 14.44
C ASN A 2 4.38 -2.76 13.35
N GLU A 3 3.78 -1.63 12.95
CA GLU A 3 2.79 -1.63 11.86
C GLU A 3 3.38 -1.90 10.49
N VAL A 4 4.56 -1.35 10.20
CA VAL A 4 5.26 -1.54 8.92
C VAL A 4 5.60 -3.02 8.74
N TRP A 5 6.16 -3.65 9.78
CA TRP A 5 6.45 -5.09 9.77
C TRP A 5 5.20 -5.96 9.63
N LYS A 6 4.10 -5.61 10.31
CA LYS A 6 2.81 -6.31 10.15
C LYS A 6 2.27 -6.21 8.71
N ASN A 7 2.31 -5.02 8.12
CA ASN A 7 1.84 -4.79 6.75
C ASN A 7 2.73 -5.50 5.72
N LEU A 8 4.04 -5.49 5.93
CA LEU A 8 5.00 -6.21 5.09
C LEU A 8 4.74 -7.72 5.13
N LYS A 9 4.64 -8.31 6.33
CA LYS A 9 4.36 -9.75 6.48
C LYS A 9 3.05 -10.15 5.82
N LYS A 10 2.02 -9.31 5.94
CA LYS A 10 0.72 -9.52 5.27
C LYS A 10 0.86 -9.54 3.74
N LYS A 11 1.60 -8.58 3.16
CA LYS A 11 1.87 -8.53 1.71
C LYS A 11 2.69 -9.72 1.20
N ILE A 12 3.70 -10.15 1.96
CA ILE A 12 4.50 -11.34 1.61
C ILE A 12 3.61 -12.58 1.61
N HIS A 13 2.79 -12.74 2.65
CA HIS A 13 1.88 -13.88 2.73
C HIS A 13 0.84 -13.88 1.61
N SER A 14 0.27 -12.73 1.25
CA SER A 14 -0.65 -12.63 0.11
C SER A 14 0.05 -12.96 -1.20
N PHE A 15 1.27 -12.47 -1.42
CA PHE A 15 2.07 -12.77 -2.61
C PHE A 15 2.32 -14.29 -2.78
N ILE A 16 2.70 -14.98 -1.71
CA ILE A 16 2.90 -16.44 -1.74
C ILE A 16 1.60 -17.18 -2.07
N ASN A 17 0.48 -16.74 -1.49
CA ASN A 17 -0.81 -17.36 -1.74
C ASN A 17 -1.32 -17.09 -3.17
N GLU A 18 -1.10 -15.89 -3.70
CA GLU A 18 -1.38 -15.56 -5.11
C GLU A 18 -0.60 -16.47 -6.05
N GLY A 19 0.70 -16.68 -5.80
CA GLY A 19 1.52 -17.61 -6.59
C GLY A 19 1.01 -19.05 -6.55
N LYS A 20 0.64 -19.55 -5.36
CA LYS A 20 0.02 -20.89 -5.23
C LYS A 20 -1.31 -20.99 -5.99
N ASN A 21 -2.12 -19.93 -5.98
CA ASN A 21 -3.38 -19.90 -6.70
C ASN A 21 -3.18 -19.86 -8.22
N GLU A 22 -2.17 -19.15 -8.71
CA GLU A 22 -1.82 -19.16 -10.14
C GLU A 22 -1.38 -20.55 -10.61
N LEU A 23 -0.60 -21.28 -9.81
CA LEU A 23 -0.21 -22.66 -10.12
C LEU A 23 -1.42 -23.61 -10.13
N LYS A 24 -2.36 -23.45 -9.20
CA LYS A 24 -3.60 -24.25 -9.15
C LYS A 24 -4.57 -24.01 -10.32
N LYS A 25 -4.44 -22.89 -11.03
CA LYS A 25 -5.27 -22.60 -12.22
C LYS A 25 -4.78 -23.34 -13.47
N ILE A 26 -3.59 -23.93 -13.43
CA ILE A 26 -3.01 -24.66 -14.56
C ILE A 26 -3.67 -26.03 -14.65
N ASN A 27 -4.75 -26.13 -15.42
CA ASN A 27 -5.47 -27.39 -15.59
C ASN A 27 -5.34 -27.94 -17.02
N ASN A 28 -5.00 -27.10 -18.01
CA ASN A 28 -4.88 -27.49 -19.42
C ASN A 28 -3.66 -26.87 -20.11
N PRO A 29 -3.24 -27.39 -21.28
CA PRO A 29 -2.09 -26.85 -22.03
C PRO A 29 -2.21 -25.37 -22.43
N ARG A 30 -3.44 -24.86 -22.63
CA ARG A 30 -3.69 -23.43 -22.90
C ARG A 30 -3.34 -22.53 -21.72
N ASP A 31 -3.43 -23.05 -20.49
CA ASP A 31 -3.06 -22.29 -19.30
C ASP A 31 -1.54 -22.24 -19.13
N LEU A 32 -0.80 -23.25 -19.61
CA LEU A 32 0.66 -23.22 -19.67
C LEU A 32 1.18 -22.09 -20.58
N ILE A 33 0.50 -21.85 -21.71
CA ILE A 33 0.84 -20.75 -22.62
C ILE A 33 0.74 -19.40 -21.90
N LYS A 34 -0.26 -19.24 -21.02
CA LYS A 34 -0.41 -18.01 -20.21
C LYS A 34 0.66 -17.85 -19.15
N GLN A 35 1.38 -18.92 -18.79
CA GLN A 35 2.49 -18.88 -17.84
C GLN A 35 3.85 -18.60 -18.50
N ILE A 36 3.92 -18.54 -19.83
CA ILE A 36 5.17 -18.23 -20.56
C ILE A 36 5.87 -16.96 -20.03
N PRO A 37 5.18 -15.82 -19.78
CA PRO A 37 5.83 -14.65 -19.22
C PRO A 37 6.50 -14.91 -17.86
N ASN A 38 5.82 -15.65 -16.98
CA ASN A 38 6.36 -16.00 -15.66
C ASN A 38 7.54 -16.97 -15.77
N LEU A 39 7.51 -17.90 -16.72
CA LEU A 39 8.63 -18.81 -17.00
C LEU A 39 9.85 -18.04 -17.53
N LEU A 40 9.64 -17.03 -18.38
CA LEU A 40 10.71 -16.13 -18.83
C LEU A 40 11.33 -15.39 -17.64
N THR A 41 10.53 -14.85 -16.72
CA THR A 41 11.03 -14.24 -15.48
C THR A 41 11.83 -15.25 -14.64
N ILE A 42 11.30 -16.45 -14.40
CA ILE A 42 11.99 -17.49 -13.60
C ILE A 42 13.30 -17.94 -14.27
N SER A 43 13.35 -17.98 -15.61
CA SER A 43 14.57 -18.33 -16.34
C SER A 43 15.75 -17.42 -16.00
N ARG A 44 15.50 -16.14 -15.66
CA ARG A 44 16.56 -15.21 -15.24
C ARG A 44 17.19 -15.60 -13.91
N ILE A 45 16.38 -16.09 -12.96
CA ILE A 45 16.90 -16.65 -11.70
C ILE A 45 17.79 -17.87 -12.01
N ALA A 46 17.34 -18.74 -12.92
CA ALA A 46 18.11 -19.93 -13.29
C ALA A 46 19.41 -19.59 -14.03
N LEU A 47 19.43 -18.53 -14.84
CA LEU A 47 20.60 -18.06 -15.58
C LEU A 47 21.62 -17.33 -14.69
N ALA A 48 21.19 -16.67 -13.62
CA ALA A 48 22.07 -15.86 -12.76
C ALA A 48 23.29 -16.65 -12.22
N PRO A 49 23.17 -17.88 -11.67
CA PRO A 49 24.33 -18.67 -11.26
C PRO A 49 25.33 -18.94 -12.37
N PHE A 50 24.86 -19.20 -13.60
CA PHE A 50 25.74 -19.44 -14.75
C PHE A 50 26.50 -18.17 -15.15
N ILE A 51 25.84 -17.01 -15.11
CA ILE A 51 26.49 -15.72 -15.35
C ILE A 51 27.55 -15.47 -14.29
N VAL A 52 27.21 -15.62 -13.01
CA VAL A 52 28.14 -15.44 -11.88
C VAL A 52 29.35 -16.35 -12.01
N ALA A 53 29.15 -17.64 -12.31
CA ALA A 53 30.24 -18.59 -12.52
C ALA A 53 31.19 -18.13 -13.64
N ASN A 54 30.65 -17.68 -14.79
CA ASN A 54 31.48 -17.18 -15.88
C ASN A 54 32.25 -15.91 -15.51
N ILE A 55 31.66 -15.00 -14.72
CA ILE A 55 32.36 -13.80 -14.23
C ILE A 55 33.54 -14.20 -13.36
N LEU A 56 33.32 -15.10 -12.40
CA LEU A 56 34.35 -15.56 -11.47
C LEU A 56 35.47 -16.37 -12.18
N SER A 57 35.14 -17.06 -13.28
CA SER A 57 36.11 -17.72 -14.14
C SER A 57 36.82 -16.78 -15.13
N GLY A 58 36.49 -15.48 -15.14
CA GLY A 58 37.07 -14.49 -16.06
C GLY A 58 36.50 -14.52 -17.49
N ASN A 59 35.50 -15.36 -17.77
CA ASN A 59 34.83 -15.47 -19.08
C ASN A 59 33.78 -14.37 -19.29
N LEU A 60 34.23 -13.11 -19.27
CA LEU A 60 33.35 -11.93 -19.32
C LEU A 60 32.53 -11.83 -20.60
N LEU A 61 33.07 -12.28 -21.74
CA LEU A 61 32.33 -12.30 -23.01
C LEU A 61 31.10 -13.20 -22.94
N ILE A 62 31.25 -14.42 -22.43
CA ILE A 62 30.14 -15.39 -22.31
C ILE A 62 29.13 -14.87 -21.28
N ALA A 63 29.61 -14.37 -20.14
CA ALA A 63 28.75 -13.74 -19.13
C ALA A 63 27.94 -12.56 -19.71
N GLY A 64 28.58 -11.71 -20.50
CA GLY A 64 27.96 -10.58 -21.19
C GLY A 64 26.93 -11.01 -22.22
N LEU A 65 27.20 -12.05 -23.02
CA LEU A 65 26.25 -12.57 -23.99
C LEU A 65 25.00 -13.15 -23.32
N ILE A 66 25.17 -13.96 -22.27
CA ILE A 66 24.04 -14.53 -21.51
C ILE A 66 23.24 -13.41 -20.84
N THR A 67 23.93 -12.41 -20.26
CA THR A 67 23.28 -11.24 -19.65
C THR A 67 22.48 -10.45 -20.68
N GLY A 68 23.05 -10.17 -21.85
CA GLY A 68 22.36 -9.47 -22.93
C GLY A 68 21.11 -10.22 -23.42
N LEU A 69 21.20 -11.54 -23.57
CA LEU A 69 20.04 -12.38 -23.92
C LEU A 69 18.95 -12.34 -22.82
N ALA A 70 19.34 -12.37 -21.55
CA ALA A 70 18.42 -12.26 -20.43
C ALA A 70 17.70 -10.89 -20.40
N SER A 71 18.42 -9.79 -20.63
CA SER A 71 17.85 -8.44 -20.70
C SER A 71 16.91 -8.26 -21.90
N ILE A 72 17.24 -8.85 -23.06
CA ILE A 72 16.32 -8.84 -24.20
C ILE A 72 15.03 -9.59 -23.86
N THR A 73 15.15 -10.74 -23.20
CA THR A 73 14.02 -11.59 -22.82
C THR A 73 13.04 -10.88 -21.86
N ASP A 74 13.54 -10.05 -20.95
CA ASP A 74 12.74 -9.18 -20.08
C ASP A 74 11.85 -8.22 -20.89
N MET A 75 12.41 -7.56 -21.91
CA MET A 75 11.61 -6.67 -22.76
C MET A 75 10.52 -7.44 -23.56
N PHE A 76 10.73 -8.72 -23.81
CA PHE A 76 9.76 -9.58 -24.51
C PHE A 76 8.66 -10.12 -23.61
N ASP A 77 8.91 -10.47 -22.34
CA ASP A 77 7.87 -11.03 -21.46
C ASP A 77 6.67 -10.08 -21.28
N GLY A 78 6.90 -8.77 -21.19
CA GLY A 78 5.86 -7.77 -21.06
C GLY A 78 5.09 -7.54 -22.36
N LYS A 79 5.68 -7.85 -23.53
CA LYS A 79 4.97 -7.87 -24.81
C LYS A 79 4.14 -9.15 -24.95
N VAL A 80 4.73 -10.30 -24.62
CA VAL A 80 4.09 -11.62 -24.67
C VAL A 80 2.90 -11.68 -23.70
N ALA A 81 3.04 -11.15 -22.48
CA ALA A 81 1.94 -11.10 -21.50
C ALA A 81 0.74 -10.31 -22.01
N ARG A 82 0.99 -9.19 -22.73
CA ARG A 82 -0.07 -8.38 -23.34
C ARG A 82 -0.70 -9.07 -24.56
N ALA A 83 0.12 -9.69 -25.41
CA ALA A 83 -0.35 -10.41 -26.58
C ALA A 83 -1.23 -11.63 -26.21
N LEU A 84 -0.88 -12.32 -25.12
CA LEU A 84 -1.60 -13.50 -24.63
C LEU A 84 -2.77 -13.19 -23.69
N ASN A 85 -3.05 -11.91 -23.41
CA ASN A 85 -3.99 -11.48 -22.37
C ASN A 85 -3.73 -12.18 -21.02
N ALA A 86 -2.45 -12.37 -20.69
CA ALA A 86 -1.96 -13.12 -19.54
C ALA A 86 -1.33 -12.20 -18.48
N SER A 87 -1.54 -10.88 -18.55
CA SER A 87 -1.05 -9.94 -17.55
C SER A 87 -1.75 -10.15 -16.20
N THR A 88 -0.99 -10.60 -15.20
CA THR A 88 -1.48 -10.81 -13.83
C THR A 88 -0.73 -9.90 -12.84
N ASN A 89 -1.39 -9.52 -11.74
CA ASN A 89 -0.73 -8.75 -10.67
C ASN A 89 0.41 -9.53 -10.03
N PHE A 90 0.25 -10.86 -9.89
CA PHE A 90 1.31 -11.74 -9.39
C PHE A 90 2.53 -11.73 -10.31
N GLY A 91 2.34 -11.94 -11.62
CA GLY A 91 3.43 -11.91 -12.59
C GLY A 91 4.17 -10.58 -12.63
N ALA A 92 3.44 -9.46 -12.60
CA ALA A 92 4.06 -8.13 -12.55
C ALA A 92 4.88 -7.89 -11.27
N ASN A 93 4.41 -8.39 -10.12
CA ASN A 93 5.15 -8.30 -8.86
C ASN A 93 6.36 -9.24 -8.85
N LEU A 94 6.22 -10.46 -9.39
CA LEU A 94 7.31 -11.42 -9.52
C LEU A 94 8.42 -10.84 -10.40
N ASP A 95 8.07 -10.28 -11.55
CA ASP A 95 8.99 -9.63 -12.47
C ASP A 95 9.82 -8.52 -11.80
N ALA A 96 9.15 -7.60 -11.10
CA ALA A 96 9.82 -6.52 -10.37
C ALA A 96 10.77 -7.02 -9.26
N VAL A 97 10.47 -8.16 -8.63
CA VAL A 97 11.34 -8.76 -7.60
C VAL A 97 12.53 -9.46 -8.25
N VAL A 98 12.29 -10.25 -9.28
CA VAL A 98 13.33 -11.02 -9.96
C VAL A 98 14.31 -10.12 -10.69
N ASP A 99 13.85 -9.03 -11.31
CA ASP A 99 14.72 -8.00 -11.90
C ASP A 99 15.79 -7.54 -10.90
N LYS A 100 15.37 -7.16 -9.69
CA LYS A 100 16.29 -6.66 -8.67
C LYS A 100 17.25 -7.73 -8.17
N ILE A 101 16.77 -8.96 -7.97
CA ILE A 101 17.63 -10.08 -7.59
C ILE A 101 18.66 -10.36 -8.69
N PHE A 102 18.24 -10.38 -9.94
CA PHE A 102 19.09 -10.63 -11.09
C PHE A 102 20.18 -9.57 -11.21
N VAL A 103 19.82 -8.28 -11.23
CA VAL A 103 20.76 -7.17 -11.30
C VAL A 103 21.77 -7.20 -10.15
N VAL A 104 21.33 -7.40 -8.91
CA VAL A 104 22.25 -7.47 -7.75
C VAL A 104 23.17 -8.69 -7.86
N SER A 105 22.65 -9.83 -8.30
CA SER A 105 23.43 -11.07 -8.41
C SER A 105 24.56 -10.96 -9.42
N ILE A 106 24.32 -10.38 -10.59
CA ILE A 106 25.34 -10.25 -11.64
C ILE A 106 26.31 -9.10 -11.37
N THR A 107 25.85 -8.02 -10.73
CA THR A 107 26.70 -6.84 -10.47
C THR A 107 27.63 -7.02 -9.29
N THR A 108 27.27 -7.86 -8.31
CA THR A 108 28.10 -8.16 -7.14
C THR A 108 29.49 -8.72 -7.51
N PRO A 109 29.64 -9.78 -8.32
CA PRO A 109 30.95 -10.24 -8.76
C PRO A 109 31.58 -9.29 -9.78
N LEU A 110 30.77 -8.59 -10.59
CA LEU A 110 31.27 -7.61 -11.56
C LEU A 110 31.92 -6.40 -10.87
N PHE A 111 31.53 -6.08 -9.63
CA PHE A 111 32.14 -5.04 -8.81
C PHE A 111 33.65 -5.20 -8.63
N ILE A 112 34.15 -6.44 -8.62
CA ILE A 112 35.60 -6.74 -8.52
C ILE A 112 36.35 -6.13 -9.71
N ILE A 113 35.71 -6.09 -10.88
CA ILE A 113 36.29 -5.66 -12.15
C ILE A 113 35.91 -4.20 -12.44
N GLN A 114 34.70 -3.80 -12.08
CA GLN A 114 34.14 -2.47 -12.32
C GLN A 114 33.52 -1.87 -11.04
N PRO A 115 34.34 -1.40 -10.09
CA PRO A 115 33.86 -0.88 -8.81
C PRO A 115 32.91 0.32 -8.95
N HIS A 116 33.08 1.11 -10.00
CA HIS A 116 32.29 2.33 -10.25
C HIS A 116 30.78 2.04 -10.44
N LEU A 117 30.38 0.81 -10.79
CA LEU A 117 28.96 0.43 -10.93
C LEU A 117 28.18 0.47 -9.62
N ILE A 118 28.84 0.56 -8.46
CA ILE A 118 28.16 0.67 -7.17
C ILE A 118 27.25 1.90 -7.07
N ILE A 119 27.65 3.01 -7.71
CA ILE A 119 26.89 4.27 -7.67
C ILE A 119 25.54 4.12 -8.37
N PRO A 120 25.46 3.72 -9.66
CA PRO A 120 24.16 3.58 -10.33
C PRO A 120 23.27 2.49 -9.71
N ILE A 121 23.85 1.41 -9.17
CA ILE A 121 23.09 0.35 -8.49
C ILE A 121 22.49 0.88 -7.18
N PHE A 122 23.28 1.59 -6.38
CA PHE A 122 22.82 2.18 -5.13
C PHE A 122 21.71 3.20 -5.37
N LEU A 123 21.86 4.07 -6.37
CA LEU A 123 20.82 5.00 -6.77
C LEU A 123 19.54 4.29 -7.24
N ASP A 124 19.67 3.16 -7.95
CA ASP A 124 18.50 2.34 -8.32
C ASP A 124 17.76 1.79 -7.10
N LEU A 125 18.50 1.28 -6.11
CA LEU A 125 17.94 0.78 -4.86
C LEU A 125 17.23 1.89 -4.05
N VAL A 126 17.80 3.09 -3.99
CA VAL A 126 17.16 4.26 -3.34
C VAL A 126 15.84 4.60 -4.02
N ILE A 127 15.82 4.66 -5.36
CA ILE A 127 14.62 4.95 -6.13
C ILE A 127 13.55 3.86 -5.95
N ALA A 128 13.98 2.59 -5.98
CA ALA A 128 13.11 1.44 -5.72
C ALA A 128 12.51 1.49 -4.31
N THR A 129 13.29 1.92 -3.31
CA THR A 129 12.84 2.08 -1.92
C THR A 129 11.78 3.18 -1.80
N ILE A 130 12.00 4.34 -2.42
CA ILE A 130 11.02 5.44 -2.44
C ILE A 130 9.70 4.98 -3.07
N ASN A 131 9.79 4.29 -4.22
CA ASN A 131 8.61 3.77 -4.92
C ASN A 131 7.90 2.67 -4.10
N GLY A 132 8.65 1.74 -3.54
CA GLY A 132 8.12 0.65 -2.72
C GLY A 132 7.43 1.16 -1.46
N TYR A 133 8.02 2.16 -0.80
CA TYR A 133 7.41 2.80 0.37
C TYR A 133 6.10 3.51 0.00
N ALA A 134 6.06 4.26 -1.11
CA ALA A 134 4.83 4.86 -1.61
C ALA A 134 3.74 3.81 -1.88
N HIS A 135 4.09 2.67 -2.48
CA HIS A 135 3.15 1.58 -2.75
C HIS A 135 2.65 0.87 -1.47
N ILE A 136 3.44 0.83 -0.40
CA ILE A 136 3.00 0.34 0.92
C ILE A 136 1.96 1.27 1.53
N GLN A 137 2.09 2.58 1.32
CA GLN A 137 1.14 3.59 1.79
C GLN A 137 -0.14 3.69 0.93
N GLY A 138 -0.32 2.78 -0.04
CA GLY A 138 -1.48 2.77 -0.94
C GLY A 138 -1.45 3.85 -2.03
N LEU A 139 -0.32 4.53 -2.20
CA LEU A 139 -0.14 5.56 -3.20
C LEU A 139 0.26 4.88 -4.52
N GLN A 140 -0.74 4.51 -5.33
CA GLN A 140 -0.47 3.99 -6.67
C GLN A 140 0.03 5.12 -7.57
N THR A 141 1.34 5.35 -7.56
CA THR A 141 1.98 6.25 -8.50
C THR A 141 2.05 5.54 -9.85
N LYS A 142 1.28 6.01 -10.84
CA LYS A 142 1.42 5.55 -12.24
C LYS A 142 2.91 5.59 -12.64
N THR A 143 3.40 4.47 -13.18
CA THR A 143 4.79 4.32 -13.64
C THR A 143 5.15 5.46 -14.57
N SER A 144 6.17 6.24 -14.20
CA SER A 144 6.66 7.33 -15.04
C SER A 144 7.29 6.77 -16.32
N LYS A 145 7.08 7.43 -17.46
CA LYS A 145 7.83 7.16 -18.69
C LYS A 145 9.34 7.29 -18.45
N ILE A 146 9.76 8.23 -17.61
CA ILE A 146 11.17 8.47 -17.26
C ILE A 146 11.74 7.28 -16.47
N GLY A 147 10.94 6.71 -15.55
CA GLY A 147 11.34 5.52 -14.78
C GLY A 147 11.64 4.31 -15.68
N LYS A 148 10.86 4.09 -16.74
CA LYS A 148 11.11 3.02 -17.71
C LYS A 148 12.39 3.24 -18.51
N VAL A 149 12.61 4.47 -18.98
CA VAL A 149 13.82 4.83 -19.73
C VAL A 149 15.06 4.66 -18.86
N LYS A 150 15.00 5.07 -17.60
CA LYS A 150 16.09 4.90 -16.63
C LYS A 150 16.49 3.43 -16.46
N THR A 151 15.52 2.52 -16.33
CA THR A 151 15.79 1.08 -16.22
C THR A 151 16.48 0.55 -17.47
N ALA A 152 15.98 0.87 -18.67
CA ALA A 152 16.60 0.44 -19.92
C ALA A 152 18.06 0.90 -20.06
N PHE A 153 18.37 2.13 -19.61
CA PHE A 153 19.74 2.64 -19.59
C PHE A 153 20.63 1.88 -18.59
N LEU A 154 20.11 1.56 -17.41
CA LEU A 154 20.83 0.78 -16.40
C LEU A 154 21.16 -0.63 -16.92
N ASP A 155 20.20 -1.31 -17.53
CA ASP A 155 20.41 -2.67 -18.07
C ASP A 155 21.40 -2.64 -19.23
N SER A 156 21.29 -1.63 -20.10
CA SER A 156 22.23 -1.40 -21.20
C SER A 156 23.64 -1.13 -20.69
N LEU A 157 23.78 -0.35 -19.62
CA LEU A 157 25.06 -0.08 -18.96
C LEU A 157 25.67 -1.38 -18.42
N ILE A 158 24.90 -2.17 -17.67
CA ILE A 158 25.37 -3.45 -17.12
C ILE A 158 25.80 -4.41 -18.24
N CYS A 159 25.04 -4.48 -19.33
CA CYS A 159 25.41 -5.29 -20.48
C CYS A 159 26.71 -4.81 -21.14
N ALA A 160 26.82 -3.50 -21.41
CA ALA A 160 28.00 -2.90 -22.05
C ALA A 160 29.27 -3.06 -21.20
N SER A 161 29.12 -3.05 -19.87
CA SER A 161 30.21 -3.27 -18.92
C SER A 161 30.96 -4.59 -19.13
N PHE A 162 30.32 -5.65 -19.65
CA PHE A 162 31.02 -6.91 -19.93
C PHE A 162 31.97 -6.85 -21.13
N PHE A 163 31.79 -5.87 -22.01
CA PHE A 163 32.49 -5.78 -23.30
C PHE A 163 33.51 -4.62 -23.35
N THR A 164 33.88 -4.04 -22.21
CA THR A 164 34.82 -2.90 -22.13
C THR A 164 36.24 -3.22 -22.60
N GLN A 165 36.57 -4.50 -22.82
CA GLN A 165 37.80 -4.90 -23.48
C GLN A 165 37.94 -4.29 -24.90
N PHE A 166 36.82 -3.97 -25.55
CA PHE A 166 36.82 -3.28 -26.83
C PHE A 166 36.75 -1.75 -26.60
N LYS A 167 37.79 -1.03 -27.02
CA LYS A 167 37.95 0.42 -26.76
C LYS A 167 36.74 1.28 -27.20
N ALA A 168 36.11 0.93 -28.32
CA ALA A 168 34.90 1.62 -28.79
C ALA A 168 33.74 1.44 -27.79
N ILE A 169 33.56 0.23 -27.26
CA ILE A 169 32.52 -0.07 -26.28
C ILE A 169 32.83 0.59 -24.94
N ASP A 170 34.09 0.65 -24.51
CA ASP A 170 34.48 1.37 -23.29
C ASP A 170 34.07 2.86 -23.32
N THR A 171 34.28 3.53 -24.46
CA THR A 171 33.87 4.95 -24.62
C THR A 171 32.35 5.10 -24.57
N ILE A 172 31.61 4.23 -25.24
CA ILE A 172 30.15 4.20 -25.20
C ILE A 172 29.66 3.93 -23.77
N THR A 173 30.29 3.01 -23.06
CA THR A 173 29.94 2.64 -21.67
C THR A 173 30.09 3.83 -20.73
N LYS A 174 31.14 4.65 -20.88
CA LYS A 174 31.32 5.88 -20.09
C LYS A 174 30.23 6.92 -20.36
N ILE A 175 29.83 7.10 -21.62
CA ILE A 175 28.73 7.99 -22.00
C ILE A 175 27.41 7.48 -21.43
N LEU A 176 27.16 6.17 -21.53
CA LEU A 176 25.99 5.51 -20.95
C LEU A 176 25.96 5.65 -19.43
N TYR A 177 27.11 5.52 -18.75
CA TYR A 177 27.23 5.68 -17.31
C TYR A 177 26.76 7.07 -16.87
N VAL A 178 27.31 8.14 -17.46
CA VAL A 178 26.91 9.52 -17.13
C VAL A 178 25.42 9.74 -17.42
N SER A 179 24.95 9.28 -18.58
CA SER A 179 23.54 9.39 -18.97
C SER A 179 22.61 8.67 -17.98
N THR A 180 23.02 7.50 -17.49
CA THR A 180 22.28 6.70 -16.51
C THR A 180 22.17 7.44 -15.18
N ILE A 181 23.26 8.02 -14.67
CA ILE A 181 23.25 8.80 -13.43
C ILE A 181 22.31 10.01 -13.56
N LEU A 182 22.38 10.76 -14.66
CA LEU A 182 21.51 11.92 -14.89
C LEU A 182 20.01 11.52 -14.92
N LEU A 183 19.68 10.43 -15.60
CA LEU A 183 18.33 9.89 -15.63
C LEU A 183 17.88 9.41 -14.25
N GLN A 184 18.77 8.80 -13.47
CA GLN A 184 18.48 8.36 -12.12
C GLN A 184 18.17 9.53 -11.19
N LEU A 185 18.96 10.58 -11.21
CA LEU A 185 18.70 11.79 -10.42
C LEU A 185 17.36 12.45 -10.80
N LYS A 186 17.07 12.54 -12.10
CA LYS A 186 15.79 13.06 -12.58
C LYS A 186 14.61 12.20 -12.11
N THR A 187 14.76 10.88 -12.17
CA THR A 187 13.75 9.92 -11.71
C THR A 187 13.56 10.03 -10.20
N ALA A 188 14.64 10.09 -9.41
CA ALA A 188 14.57 10.22 -7.97
C ALA A 188 13.78 11.46 -7.55
N LYS A 189 14.04 12.61 -8.18
CA LYS A 189 13.28 13.85 -7.96
C LYS A 189 11.80 13.67 -8.28
N GLU A 190 11.47 13.10 -9.45
CA GLU A 190 10.07 12.88 -9.85
C GLU A 190 9.32 11.97 -8.86
N TYR A 191 9.94 10.88 -8.41
CA TYR A 191 9.34 9.96 -7.44
C TYR A 191 9.21 10.61 -6.05
N HIS A 192 10.18 11.42 -5.65
CA HIS A 192 10.12 12.18 -4.41
C HIS A 192 8.97 13.21 -4.42
N ASP A 193 8.82 13.97 -5.51
CA ASP A 193 7.75 14.96 -5.66
C ASP A 193 6.37 14.29 -5.63
N LYS A 194 6.22 13.14 -6.31
CA LYS A 194 5.00 12.33 -6.25
C LYS A 194 4.70 11.85 -4.84
N TYR A 195 5.72 11.38 -4.12
CA TYR A 195 5.58 10.95 -2.74
C TYR A 195 5.13 12.11 -1.82
N LEU A 196 5.75 13.28 -1.93
CA LEU A 196 5.37 14.45 -1.12
C LEU A 196 3.95 14.93 -1.42
N PHE A 197 3.56 14.98 -2.69
CA PHE A 197 2.20 15.33 -3.10
C PHE A 197 1.17 14.39 -2.46
N ALA A 198 1.44 13.09 -2.55
CA ALA A 198 0.57 12.06 -2.04
C ALA A 198 0.49 12.06 -0.49
N TYR A 199 1.62 12.26 0.19
CA TYR A 199 1.67 12.40 1.65
C TYR A 199 0.84 13.61 2.14
N LYS A 200 0.93 14.75 1.45
CA LYS A 200 0.10 15.94 1.76
C LYS A 200 -1.40 15.64 1.66
N GLN A 201 -1.82 14.83 0.69
CA GLN A 201 -3.23 14.45 0.54
C GLN A 201 -3.73 13.55 1.68
N ILE A 202 -2.94 12.56 2.09
CA ILE A 202 -3.27 11.69 3.22
C ILE A 202 -3.46 12.52 4.49
N LYS A 203 -2.47 13.37 4.83
CA LYS A 203 -2.51 14.22 6.02
C LYS A 203 -3.71 15.18 6.01
N LYS A 204 -4.07 15.72 4.83
CA LYS A 204 -5.26 16.58 4.67
C LYS A 204 -6.56 15.80 4.92
N ASN A 205 -6.64 14.53 4.51
CA ASN A 205 -7.80 13.68 4.74
C ASN A 205 -7.94 13.23 6.19
N GLU A 206 -6.83 12.93 6.88
CA GLU A 206 -6.81 12.64 8.32
C GLU A 206 -7.32 13.84 9.12
N LEU A 207 -6.81 15.04 8.85
CA LEU A 207 -7.27 16.29 9.48
C LEU A 207 -8.77 16.54 9.26
N LYS A 208 -9.28 16.27 8.06
CA LYS A 208 -10.73 16.36 7.78
C LYS A 208 -11.52 15.34 8.60
N THR A 209 -11.02 14.11 8.70
CA THR A 209 -11.67 13.02 9.43
C THR A 209 -11.71 13.29 10.93
N GLU A 210 -10.62 13.79 11.52
CA GLU A 210 -10.58 14.20 12.92
C GLU A 210 -11.54 15.35 13.23
N LYS A 211 -11.59 16.37 12.36
CA LYS A 211 -12.55 17.46 12.49
C LYS A 211 -13.99 16.93 12.45
N GLN A 212 -14.30 16.02 11.52
CA GLN A 212 -15.64 15.43 11.43
C GLN A 212 -15.99 14.59 12.66
N LYS A 213 -15.05 13.82 13.21
CA LYS A 213 -15.24 13.07 14.47
C LYS A 213 -15.58 14.02 15.62
N LYS A 214 -14.81 15.10 15.81
CA LYS A 214 -15.08 16.11 16.85
C LYS A 214 -16.46 16.76 16.70
N ILE A 215 -16.88 17.08 15.48
CA ILE A 215 -18.23 17.63 15.21
C ILE A 215 -19.31 16.61 15.60
N ASN A 216 -19.16 15.36 15.19
CA ASN A 216 -20.12 14.30 15.49
C ASN A 216 -20.22 14.02 17.00
N ASP A 217 -19.08 14.05 17.71
CA ASP A 217 -19.04 13.85 19.16
C ASP A 217 -19.70 15.02 19.90
N ASN A 218 -19.46 16.26 19.47
CA ASN A 218 -20.14 17.44 20.01
C ASN A 218 -21.65 17.40 19.77
N ALA A 219 -22.10 17.00 18.58
CA ALA A 219 -23.53 16.85 18.28
C ALA A 219 -24.19 15.78 19.15
N ARG A 220 -23.52 14.62 19.35
CA ARG A 220 -23.98 13.54 20.25
C ARG A 220 -24.08 14.01 21.70
N ASN A 221 -23.07 14.74 22.19
CA ASN A 221 -23.09 15.28 23.56
C ASN A 221 -24.22 16.30 23.73
N LYS A 222 -24.43 17.20 22.76
CA LYS A 222 -25.54 18.17 22.80
C LYS A 222 -26.91 17.47 22.81
N GLN A 223 -27.11 16.43 21.99
CA GLN A 223 -28.32 15.62 22.01
C GLN A 223 -28.53 14.91 23.35
N LYS A 224 -27.47 14.34 23.96
CA LYS A 224 -27.56 13.73 25.30
C LYS A 224 -28.01 14.74 26.36
N VAL A 225 -27.47 15.96 26.34
CA VAL A 225 -27.86 17.03 27.28
C VAL A 225 -29.33 17.42 27.09
N ILE A 226 -29.77 17.64 25.85
CA ILE A 226 -31.17 17.99 25.54
C ILE A 226 -32.14 16.87 25.99
N SER A 227 -31.78 15.60 25.73
CA SER A 227 -32.60 14.45 26.13
C SER A 227 -32.68 14.26 27.66
N ARG A 228 -31.64 14.65 28.40
CA ARG A 228 -31.65 14.64 29.88
C ARG A 228 -32.51 15.79 30.41
N GLY A 229 -32.36 17.00 29.87
CA GLY A 229 -33.17 18.16 30.27
C GLY A 229 -34.67 17.91 30.08
N THR A 230 -35.08 17.42 28.90
CA THR A 230 -36.49 17.08 28.63
C THR A 230 -37.05 15.98 29.53
N LYS A 231 -36.23 15.01 29.95
CA LYS A 231 -36.65 13.99 30.94
C LYS A 231 -36.85 14.57 32.33
N ILE A 232 -35.98 15.50 32.75
CA ILE A 232 -36.07 16.18 34.05
C ILE A 232 -37.33 17.04 34.11
N ASP A 233 -37.56 17.90 33.11
CA ASP A 233 -38.77 18.74 33.03
C ASP A 233 -40.07 17.91 33.11
N LYS A 234 -40.09 16.77 32.41
CA LYS A 234 -41.26 15.88 32.41
C LYS A 234 -41.47 15.20 33.78
N ALA A 235 -40.40 14.86 34.49
CA ALA A 235 -40.47 14.28 35.82
C ALA A 235 -40.91 15.31 36.88
N GLU A 236 -40.40 16.55 36.80
CA GLU A 236 -40.81 17.65 37.69
C GLU A 236 -42.31 17.98 37.51
N LYS A 237 -42.77 18.04 36.25
CA LYS A 237 -44.19 18.26 35.94
C LYS A 237 -45.09 17.13 36.43
N LEU A 238 -44.62 15.88 36.41
CA LEU A 238 -45.38 14.74 36.93
C LEU A 238 -45.46 14.77 38.47
N ASN A 239 -44.36 15.13 39.13
CA ASN A 239 -44.33 15.28 40.59
C ASN A 239 -45.25 16.39 41.09
N SER A 240 -45.30 17.53 40.41
CA SER A 240 -46.21 18.63 40.78
C SER A 240 -47.69 18.23 40.61
N LEU A 241 -48.02 17.50 39.54
CA LEU A 241 -49.37 16.96 39.34
C LEU A 241 -49.76 15.93 40.41
N ASN A 242 -48.85 15.03 40.78
CA ASN A 242 -49.10 14.05 41.85
C ASN A 242 -49.35 14.76 43.19
N LYS A 243 -48.54 15.77 43.51
CA LYS A 243 -48.72 16.57 44.73
C LYS A 243 -50.07 17.27 44.77
N LEU A 244 -50.51 17.82 43.63
CA LEU A 244 -51.83 18.45 43.50
C LEU A 244 -52.97 17.45 43.69
N ARG A 245 -52.83 16.24 43.12
CA ARG A 245 -53.78 15.14 43.27
C ARG A 245 -53.95 14.73 44.72
N ASP A 246 -52.83 14.61 45.44
CA ASP A 246 -52.85 14.17 46.84
C ASP A 246 -53.51 15.22 47.75
N THR A 247 -53.26 16.51 47.51
CA THR A 247 -53.96 17.60 48.20
C THR A 247 -55.48 17.57 47.94
N LEU A 248 -55.90 17.34 46.69
CA LEU A 248 -57.32 17.22 46.32
C LEU A 248 -57.99 16.01 46.98
N MET A 249 -57.28 14.88 47.09
CA MET A 249 -57.75 13.69 47.79
C MET A 249 -57.95 13.96 49.29
N GLN A 250 -56.99 14.64 49.94
CA GLN A 250 -57.12 15.06 51.33
C GLN A 250 -58.32 15.99 51.54
N TYR A 251 -58.51 16.98 50.67
CA TYR A 251 -59.64 17.90 50.74
C TYR A 251 -60.99 17.16 50.59
N LYS A 252 -61.10 16.22 49.64
CA LYS A 252 -62.30 15.38 49.49
C LYS A 252 -62.57 14.51 50.72
N ALA A 253 -61.53 13.96 51.34
CA ALA A 253 -61.66 13.19 52.57
C ALA A 253 -62.14 14.05 53.75
N MET A 254 -61.63 15.28 53.88
CA MET A 254 -62.11 16.23 54.89
C MET A 254 -63.57 16.63 54.66
N GLN A 255 -63.97 16.89 53.42
CA GLN A 255 -65.37 17.18 53.07
C GLN A 255 -66.29 16.00 53.43
N LYS A 256 -65.88 14.77 53.13
CA LYS A 256 -66.63 13.56 53.49
C LYS A 256 -66.79 13.40 55.02
N ASN A 257 -65.69 13.58 55.77
CA ASN A 257 -65.73 13.52 57.24
C ASN A 257 -66.58 14.63 57.86
N ASN A 258 -66.56 15.85 57.29
CA ASN A 258 -67.42 16.94 57.75
C ASN A 258 -68.90 16.65 57.47
N LEU A 259 -69.22 16.07 56.31
CA LEU A 259 -70.58 15.65 55.96
C LEU A 259 -71.09 14.52 56.88
N GLU A 260 -70.22 13.59 57.26
CA GLU A 260 -70.54 12.51 58.22
C GLU A 260 -70.76 13.08 59.64
N LYS A 261 -69.94 14.03 60.08
CA LYS A 261 -70.13 14.75 61.36
C LYS A 261 -71.43 15.56 61.41
N GLU A 262 -71.85 16.18 60.31
CA GLU A 262 -73.15 16.86 60.22
C GLU A 262 -74.34 15.87 60.24
N LYS A 263 -74.17 14.69 59.64
CA LYS A 263 -75.16 13.60 59.70
C LYS A 263 -75.28 12.97 61.10
N GLU A 264 -74.20 12.91 61.88
CA GLU A 264 -74.27 12.49 63.29
C GLU A 264 -74.92 13.55 64.18
N LYS A 265 -74.58 14.83 64.00
CA LYS A 265 -75.20 15.93 64.76
C LYS A 265 -76.71 16.07 64.52
N SER A 266 -77.20 15.68 63.35
CA SER A 266 -78.64 15.65 63.04
C SER A 266 -79.37 14.43 63.57
N LYS A 267 -78.67 13.33 63.90
CA LYS A 267 -79.24 12.15 64.58
C LYS A 267 -79.38 12.31 66.10
N ILE A 268 -78.55 13.15 66.73
CA ILE A 268 -78.58 13.42 68.18
C ILE A 268 -79.68 14.45 68.56
N LYS A 269 -80.28 15.12 67.56
CA LYS A 269 -81.36 16.12 67.72
C LYS A 269 -82.79 15.59 67.49
N LYS A 270 -82.97 14.27 67.42
CA LYS A 270 -84.28 13.59 67.42
C LYS A 270 -84.35 12.66 68.62
#